data_AF-K7ZI84-F1
#
_entry.id   AF-K7ZI84-F1
#
_cell.length_a   1.000
_cell.length_b   1.000
_cell.length_c   1.000
_cell.angle_alpha   90.00
_cell.angle_beta   90.00
_cell.angle_gamma   90.00
#
_symmetry.space_group_name_H-M   'P 1'
#
loop_
_entity.id
_entity.type
_entity.pdbx_description
1 polymer ?
#
loop_
_entity_poly.entity_id
_entity_poly.type
_entity_poly.pdbx_seq_one_letter_code
_entity_poly.pdbx_strand_id
1 'polypeptide(L)'
;LEVPIAAQIIKGMVDGCREAKCALLGGETAEMPSVYAVGKYDLAGYCVGIVEQESVLPKFSDYEEGDMIISLPSSGLHCSGFSSILRSLNALDVNLGIKSEFGNRHRTLAQALCEPTKLYVMEVLNFLKGQAVKAIAHISTGLLPDVQRIIPDDFETCLDFGALKIPDVYGWLAVKLKLTPETLLENLNCGIGMVLVVPKTNTNWRTMLTGAKILGIIKRKGAALQKQIEVRNFVETLEDVSKQFGQFGNNELTDPQNINVQKELTTQAEGRTNTFIAQNGKILTAVPTEYKDPILVMGTDGVGTKIKIAQQIGRNNTVGIDLVAM
;
A
#
# COMPACT_ATOMS: atom_id res chain seq x y z
N LEU A 1 -18.52 15.63 -16.81
CA LEU A 1 -18.44 15.09 -15.43
C LEU A 1 -19.84 14.88 -14.87
N GLU A 2 -20.13 13.77 -14.17
CA GLU A 2 -21.38 13.64 -13.42
C GLU A 2 -21.21 14.31 -12.03
N VAL A 3 -21.75 15.52 -11.89
CA VAL A 3 -21.58 16.36 -10.69
C VAL A 3 -21.90 15.64 -9.37
N PRO A 4 -22.99 14.84 -9.25
CA PRO A 4 -23.28 14.12 -8.02
C PRO A 4 -22.21 13.10 -7.63
N ILE A 5 -21.65 12.39 -8.61
CA ILE A 5 -20.57 11.41 -8.38
C ILE A 5 -19.30 12.13 -7.96
N ALA A 6 -18.94 13.21 -8.66
CA ALA A 6 -17.77 14.03 -8.32
C ALA A 6 -17.83 14.56 -6.88
N ALA A 7 -19.00 15.06 -6.45
CA ALA A 7 -19.21 15.53 -5.09
C ALA A 7 -19.02 14.42 -4.04
N GLN A 8 -19.45 13.19 -4.33
CA GLN A 8 -19.23 12.03 -3.45
C GLN A 8 -17.76 11.65 -3.35
N ILE A 9 -17.04 11.66 -4.47
CA ILE A 9 -15.59 11.40 -4.52
C ILE A 9 -14.85 12.43 -3.66
N ILE A 10 -15.11 13.72 -3.86
CA ILE A 10 -14.49 14.80 -3.09
C ILE A 10 -14.82 14.65 -1.60
N LYS A 11 -16.07 14.32 -1.26
CA LYS A 11 -16.45 14.05 0.13
C LYS A 11 -15.61 12.94 0.75
N GLY A 12 -15.41 11.82 0.04
CA GLY A 12 -14.56 10.73 0.50
C GLY A 12 -13.11 11.16 0.73
N MET A 13 -12.55 11.99 -0.17
CA MET A 13 -11.21 12.57 0.00
C MET A 13 -11.13 13.45 1.25
N VAL A 14 -12.12 14.33 1.45
CA VAL A 14 -12.19 15.21 2.63
C VAL A 14 -12.29 14.40 3.92
N ASP A 15 -13.11 13.35 3.94
CA ASP A 15 -13.27 12.49 5.11
C ASP A 15 -11.96 11.75 5.42
N GLY A 16 -11.25 11.24 4.39
CA GLY A 16 -9.93 10.65 4.53
C GLY A 16 -8.87 11.63 5.05
N CYS A 17 -8.83 12.86 4.52
CA CYS A 17 -7.94 13.92 5.02
C CYS A 17 -8.23 14.27 6.49
N ARG A 18 -9.51 14.34 6.87
CA ARG A 18 -9.93 14.63 8.25
C ARG A 18 -9.48 13.52 9.20
N GLU A 19 -9.67 12.25 8.84
CA GLU A 19 -9.22 11.10 9.63
C GLU A 19 -7.68 11.06 9.73
N ALA A 20 -6.99 11.39 8.64
CA ALA A 20 -5.53 11.47 8.59
C ALA A 20 -4.95 12.70 9.30
N LYS A 21 -5.79 13.66 9.71
CA LYS A 21 -5.42 14.99 10.22
C LYS A 21 -4.45 15.76 9.30
N CYS A 22 -4.69 15.69 7.99
CA CYS A 22 -4.01 16.52 7.01
C CYS A 22 -4.97 17.53 6.38
N ALA A 23 -4.41 18.63 5.86
CA ALA A 23 -5.19 19.64 5.15
C ALA A 23 -5.36 19.25 3.68
N LEU A 24 -6.59 19.32 3.17
CA LEU A 24 -6.85 19.27 1.73
C LEU A 24 -6.70 20.70 1.17
N LEU A 25 -5.51 20.99 0.62
CA LEU A 25 -5.16 22.34 0.16
C LEU A 25 -5.77 22.70 -1.19
N GLY A 26 -5.97 21.71 -2.06
CA GLY A 26 -6.50 21.92 -3.39
C GLY A 26 -6.60 20.62 -4.17
N GLY A 27 -7.11 20.74 -5.39
CA GLY A 27 -7.22 19.65 -6.34
C GLY A 27 -7.71 20.19 -7.67
N GLU A 28 -7.53 19.40 -8.73
CA GLU A 28 -7.97 19.73 -10.07
C GLU A 28 -8.92 18.67 -10.60
N THR A 29 -9.83 19.07 -11.49
CA THR A 29 -10.70 18.15 -12.22
C THR A 29 -10.54 18.42 -13.70
N ALA A 30 -10.02 17.42 -14.43
CA ALA A 30 -9.81 17.50 -15.87
C ALA A 30 -10.80 16.58 -16.59
N GLU A 31 -11.62 17.15 -17.47
CA GLU A 31 -12.50 16.37 -18.34
C GLU A 31 -11.79 16.07 -19.67
N MET A 32 -11.53 14.78 -19.93
CA MET A 32 -10.83 14.33 -21.13
C MET A 32 -11.62 13.24 -21.89
N PRO A 33 -12.69 13.61 -22.64
CA PRO A 33 -13.54 12.65 -23.35
C PRO A 33 -12.82 11.84 -24.43
N SER A 34 -11.70 12.35 -24.95
CA SER A 34 -10.87 11.63 -25.93
C SER A 34 -9.97 10.57 -25.30
N VAL A 35 -9.79 10.59 -23.97
CA VAL A 35 -8.90 9.70 -23.23
C VAL A 35 -9.70 8.68 -22.43
N TYR A 36 -10.75 9.12 -21.73
CA TYR A 36 -11.57 8.26 -20.87
C TYR A 36 -12.93 7.98 -21.51
N ALA A 37 -13.34 6.71 -21.46
CA ALA A 37 -14.69 6.31 -21.84
C ALA A 37 -15.74 6.90 -20.89
N VAL A 38 -16.98 7.02 -21.36
CA VAL A 38 -18.11 7.50 -20.55
C VAL A 38 -18.24 6.65 -19.28
N GLY A 39 -18.38 7.33 -18.13
CA GLY A 39 -18.48 6.68 -16.82
C GLY A 39 -17.15 6.21 -16.21
N LYS A 40 -16.02 6.38 -16.91
CA LYS A 40 -14.68 6.11 -16.37
C LYS A 40 -14.01 7.40 -15.92
N TYR A 41 -13.33 7.31 -14.78
CA TYR A 41 -12.55 8.39 -14.20
C TYR A 41 -11.33 7.81 -13.50
N ASP A 42 -10.35 8.67 -13.26
CA ASP A 42 -9.09 8.34 -12.61
C ASP A 42 -8.84 9.35 -11.49
N LEU A 43 -8.16 8.90 -10.44
CA LEU A 43 -7.91 9.69 -9.23
C LEU A 43 -6.43 9.61 -8.88
N ALA A 44 -5.75 10.75 -8.95
CA ALA A 44 -4.38 10.90 -8.47
C ALA A 44 -4.38 11.73 -7.18
N GLY A 45 -3.67 11.27 -6.17
CA GLY A 45 -3.52 11.95 -4.88
C GLY A 45 -2.04 12.21 -4.57
N TYR A 46 -1.75 13.40 -4.06
CA TYR A 46 -0.41 13.80 -3.65
C TYR A 46 -0.44 14.25 -2.19
N CYS A 47 0.55 13.81 -1.42
CA CYS A 47 0.69 14.16 0.00
C CYS A 47 2.14 14.52 0.28
N VAL A 48 2.35 15.57 1.06
CA VAL A 48 3.66 16.00 1.53
C VAL A 48 3.68 15.92 3.06
N GLY A 49 4.71 15.28 3.59
CA GLY A 49 4.98 15.18 5.03
C GLY A 49 6.38 15.68 5.36
N ILE A 50 6.60 16.00 6.64
CA ILE A 50 7.88 16.46 7.17
C ILE A 50 8.32 15.49 8.25
N VAL A 51 9.62 15.23 8.31
CA VAL A 51 10.24 14.37 9.32
C VAL A 51 11.60 14.95 9.71
N GLU A 52 11.95 14.85 10.99
CA GLU A 52 13.31 15.17 11.44
C GLU A 52 14.29 14.16 10.86
N GLN A 53 15.48 14.61 10.45
CA GLN A 53 16.46 13.77 9.75
C GLN A 53 16.83 12.50 10.55
N GLU A 54 16.98 12.63 11.86
CA GLU A 54 17.29 11.54 12.80
C GLU A 54 16.12 10.57 13.03
N SER A 55 14.90 10.95 12.64
CA SER A 55 13.68 10.14 12.72
C SER A 55 13.32 9.45 11.41
N VAL A 56 14.13 9.59 10.36
CA VAL A 56 13.94 8.90 9.08
C VAL A 56 14.04 7.38 9.28
N LEU A 57 13.12 6.65 8.66
CA LEU A 57 13.05 5.19 8.63
C LEU A 57 13.21 4.67 7.19
N PRO A 58 13.75 3.46 6.98
CA PRO A 58 14.25 2.52 8.00
C PRO A 58 15.66 2.85 8.51
N LYS A 59 15.99 2.33 9.69
CA LYS A 59 17.29 2.37 10.36
C LYS A 59 17.90 0.97 10.36
N PHE A 60 18.39 0.51 9.21
CA PHE A 60 18.93 -0.85 9.06
C PHE A 60 20.15 -1.10 9.94
N SER A 61 20.93 -0.05 10.24
CA SER A 61 22.05 -0.11 11.19
C SER A 61 21.66 -0.56 12.60
N ASP A 62 20.41 -0.32 12.98
CA ASP A 62 19.95 -0.52 14.36
C ASP A 62 19.37 -1.92 14.56
N TYR A 63 19.30 -2.76 13.53
CA TYR A 63 18.68 -4.09 13.60
C TYR A 63 19.49 -5.02 14.49
N GLU A 64 18.78 -5.77 15.33
CA GLU A 64 19.36 -6.73 16.26
C GLU A 64 18.61 -8.06 16.19
N GLU A 65 19.32 -9.14 16.52
CA GLU A 65 18.69 -10.43 16.70
C GLU A 65 17.69 -10.40 17.86
N GLY A 66 16.49 -10.90 17.58
CA GLY A 66 15.35 -10.92 18.49
C GLY A 66 14.38 -9.75 18.30
N ASP A 67 14.69 -8.76 17.46
CA ASP A 67 13.73 -7.71 17.11
C ASP A 67 12.41 -8.31 16.62
N MET A 68 11.31 -7.64 16.93
CA MET A 68 9.97 -8.15 16.62
C MET A 68 9.40 -7.42 15.40
N ILE A 69 8.79 -8.19 14.50
CA ILE A 69 7.93 -7.67 13.45
C ILE A 69 6.50 -7.65 14.00
N ILE A 70 5.96 -6.47 14.19
CA ILE A 70 4.59 -6.25 14.65
C ILE A 70 3.72 -5.94 13.44
N SER A 71 2.62 -6.66 13.29
CA SER A 71 1.62 -6.46 12.25
C SER A 71 0.43 -5.64 12.76
N LEU A 72 -0.10 -4.80 11.90
CA LEU A 72 -1.38 -4.09 12.08
C LEU A 72 -2.42 -4.69 11.13
N PRO A 73 -3.64 -4.97 11.62
CA PRO A 73 -4.67 -5.59 10.81
C PRO A 73 -5.13 -4.66 9.69
N SER A 74 -5.38 -5.23 8.50
CA SER A 74 -6.07 -4.54 7.40
C SER A 74 -7.59 -4.58 7.59
N SER A 75 -8.29 -3.69 6.90
CA SER A 75 -9.77 -3.68 6.81
C SER A 75 -10.28 -4.66 5.76
N GLY A 76 -9.41 -5.17 4.87
CA GLY A 76 -9.77 -5.99 3.73
C GLY A 76 -8.65 -5.99 2.69
N LEU A 77 -9.02 -5.87 1.41
CA LEU A 77 -8.08 -5.86 0.28
C LEU A 77 -7.30 -4.54 0.14
N HIS A 78 -7.78 -3.47 0.79
CA HIS A 78 -7.26 -2.11 0.63
C HIS A 78 -7.36 -1.65 -0.83
N CYS A 79 -6.25 -1.20 -1.44
CA CYS A 79 -6.23 -0.67 -2.81
C CYS A 79 -5.32 -1.48 -3.74
N SER A 80 -5.00 -2.75 -3.42
CA SER A 80 -4.07 -3.57 -4.18
C SER A 80 -4.72 -4.75 -4.90
N GLY A 81 -4.15 -5.15 -6.02
CA GLY A 81 -4.56 -6.35 -6.77
C GLY A 81 -5.91 -6.27 -7.48
N PHE A 82 -6.63 -5.14 -7.40
CA PHE A 82 -8.00 -5.00 -7.94
C PHE A 82 -8.07 -5.21 -9.45
N SER A 83 -7.08 -4.76 -10.22
CA SER A 83 -7.05 -4.99 -11.68
C SER A 83 -7.11 -6.48 -12.02
N SER A 84 -6.25 -7.29 -11.38
CA SER A 84 -6.19 -8.74 -11.58
C SER A 84 -7.43 -9.43 -11.00
N ILE A 85 -7.87 -9.05 -9.80
CA ILE A 85 -9.06 -9.63 -9.16
C ILE A 85 -10.30 -9.39 -10.04
N LEU A 86 -10.56 -8.15 -10.47
CA LEU A 86 -11.73 -7.82 -11.26
C LEU A 86 -11.71 -8.47 -12.64
N ARG A 87 -10.52 -8.56 -13.27
CA ARG A 87 -10.35 -9.28 -14.54
C ARG A 87 -10.70 -10.77 -14.39
N SER A 88 -10.17 -11.42 -13.36
CA SER A 88 -10.44 -12.84 -13.09
C SER A 88 -11.89 -13.11 -12.70
N LEU A 89 -12.51 -12.24 -11.90
CA LEU A 89 -13.93 -12.34 -11.57
C LEU A 89 -14.83 -12.16 -12.78
N ASN A 90 -14.49 -11.22 -13.68
CA ASN A 90 -15.21 -11.02 -14.93
C ASN A 90 -15.08 -12.21 -15.88
N ALA A 91 -13.89 -12.83 -15.97
CA ALA A 91 -13.68 -14.05 -16.77
C ALA A 91 -14.47 -15.27 -16.25
N LEU A 92 -14.91 -15.23 -14.98
CA LEU A 92 -15.76 -16.24 -14.34
C LEU A 92 -17.24 -15.82 -14.28
N ASP A 93 -17.61 -14.75 -14.99
CA ASP A 93 -18.97 -14.19 -15.02
C ASP A 93 -19.56 -13.91 -13.62
N VAL A 94 -18.71 -13.52 -12.66
CA VAL A 94 -19.16 -13.22 -11.29
C VAL A 94 -19.87 -11.88 -11.24
N ASN A 95 -21.16 -11.91 -10.90
CA ASN A 95 -21.95 -10.70 -10.72
C ASN A 95 -21.63 -10.03 -9.36
N LEU A 96 -21.04 -8.83 -9.40
CA LEU A 96 -20.67 -8.07 -8.19
C LEU A 96 -21.86 -7.43 -7.45
N GLY A 97 -23.04 -7.38 -8.08
CA GLY A 97 -24.26 -6.84 -7.48
C GLY A 97 -25.00 -7.81 -6.55
N ILE A 98 -24.59 -9.07 -6.50
CA ILE A 98 -25.19 -10.07 -5.59
C ILE A 98 -24.82 -9.78 -4.13
N LYS A 99 -25.54 -10.39 -3.19
CA LYS A 99 -25.20 -10.30 -1.76
C LYS A 99 -23.83 -10.91 -1.50
N SER A 100 -23.05 -10.27 -0.63
CA SER A 100 -21.73 -10.78 -0.25
C SER A 100 -21.84 -12.13 0.45
N GLU A 101 -20.96 -13.05 0.08
CA GLU A 101 -20.83 -14.38 0.70
C GLU A 101 -19.96 -14.35 1.97
N PHE A 102 -19.16 -13.28 2.13
CA PHE A 102 -18.27 -13.03 3.26
C PHE A 102 -18.60 -11.71 3.97
N GLY A 103 -18.14 -11.55 5.21
CA GLY A 103 -18.36 -10.31 5.97
C GLY A 103 -19.85 -9.99 6.18
N ASN A 104 -20.24 -8.73 5.95
CA ASN A 104 -21.63 -8.31 6.13
C ASN A 104 -22.52 -8.75 4.95
N ARG A 105 -23.35 -9.78 5.17
CA ARG A 105 -24.27 -10.35 4.17
C ARG A 105 -25.43 -9.45 3.75
N HIS A 106 -25.60 -8.28 4.38
CA HIS A 106 -26.54 -7.24 3.93
C HIS A 106 -25.96 -6.34 2.83
N ARG A 107 -24.63 -6.36 2.63
CA ARG A 107 -23.95 -5.63 1.57
C ARG A 107 -23.85 -6.45 0.30
N THR A 108 -23.68 -5.77 -0.82
CA THR A 108 -23.33 -6.43 -2.09
C THR A 108 -21.88 -6.90 -2.08
N LEU A 109 -21.54 -7.83 -2.96
CA LEU A 109 -20.16 -8.28 -3.15
C LEU A 109 -19.23 -7.12 -3.51
N ALA A 110 -19.67 -6.21 -4.40
CA ALA A 110 -18.95 -4.98 -4.72
C ALA A 110 -18.65 -4.15 -3.47
N GLN A 111 -19.64 -3.92 -2.60
CA GLN A 111 -19.47 -3.15 -1.37
C GLN A 111 -18.55 -3.83 -0.36
N ALA A 112 -18.54 -5.16 -0.30
CA ALA A 112 -17.66 -5.91 0.59
C ALA A 112 -16.21 -5.92 0.09
N LEU A 113 -15.99 -5.99 -1.23
CA LEU A 113 -14.66 -5.85 -1.83
C LEU A 113 -14.12 -4.43 -1.68
N CYS A 114 -14.97 -3.41 -1.87
CA CYS A 114 -14.61 -1.99 -1.75
C CYS A 114 -14.64 -1.47 -0.30
N GLU A 115 -14.39 -2.33 0.70
CA GLU A 115 -14.20 -1.86 2.08
C GLU A 115 -13.02 -0.86 2.11
N PRO A 116 -13.21 0.37 2.62
CA PRO A 116 -12.17 1.41 2.56
C PRO A 116 -10.86 0.99 3.24
N THR A 117 -9.74 1.45 2.69
CA THR A 117 -8.41 1.25 3.28
C THR A 117 -8.32 1.90 4.65
N LYS A 118 -7.92 1.11 5.66
CA LYS A 118 -7.68 1.60 7.02
C LYS A 118 -6.55 2.62 7.03
N LEU A 119 -6.76 3.77 7.66
CA LEU A 119 -5.73 4.79 7.85
C LEU A 119 -4.98 4.54 9.17
N TYR A 120 -3.65 4.41 9.09
CA TYR A 120 -2.79 4.11 10.24
C TYR A 120 -2.08 5.34 10.82
N VAL A 121 -2.15 6.49 10.14
CA VAL A 121 -1.29 7.65 10.40
C VAL A 121 -1.33 8.13 11.84
N MET A 122 -2.51 8.35 12.43
CA MET A 122 -2.60 8.89 13.79
C MET A 122 -2.15 7.88 14.85
N GLU A 123 -2.53 6.61 14.66
CA GLU A 123 -2.17 5.50 15.54
C GLU A 123 -0.63 5.32 15.55
N VAL A 124 -0.02 5.28 14.37
CA VAL A 124 1.42 5.07 14.19
C VAL A 124 2.23 6.29 14.61
N LEU A 125 1.81 7.52 14.26
CA LEU A 125 2.50 8.73 14.70
C LEU A 125 2.49 8.88 16.22
N ASN A 126 1.39 8.51 16.88
CA ASN A 126 1.34 8.51 18.35
C ASN A 126 2.25 7.44 18.95
N PHE A 127 2.36 6.27 18.31
CA PHE A 127 3.30 5.24 18.74
C PHE A 127 4.76 5.67 18.55
N LEU A 128 5.10 6.36 17.46
CA LEU A 128 6.45 6.84 17.20
C LEU A 128 6.95 7.87 18.24
N LYS A 129 6.05 8.57 18.92
CA LYS A 129 6.40 9.52 19.99
C LYS A 129 6.95 8.78 21.21
N GLY A 130 8.28 8.68 21.28
CA GLY A 130 8.99 8.12 22.43
C GLY A 130 9.16 6.60 22.41
N GLN A 131 8.89 5.95 21.27
CA GLN A 131 9.17 4.54 21.08
C GLN A 131 10.24 4.33 20.02
N ALA A 132 11.15 3.40 20.28
CA ALA A 132 12.11 2.96 19.28
C ALA A 132 11.39 2.10 18.23
N VAL A 133 11.38 2.56 16.99
CA VAL A 133 10.92 1.85 15.80
C VAL A 133 12.06 1.89 14.79
N LYS A 134 12.40 0.74 14.21
CA LYS A 134 13.54 0.58 13.30
C LYS A 134 13.10 0.63 11.84
N ALA A 135 11.90 0.16 11.53
CA ALA A 135 11.31 0.28 10.20
C ALA A 135 9.80 0.19 10.23
N ILE A 136 9.16 0.68 9.17
CA ILE A 136 7.73 0.53 8.91
C ILE A 136 7.57 0.20 7.42
N ALA A 137 6.74 -0.78 7.10
CA ALA A 137 6.29 -1.03 5.74
C ALA A 137 4.76 -1.04 5.69
N HIS A 138 4.21 -0.26 4.78
CA HIS A 138 2.81 -0.34 4.39
C HIS A 138 2.65 -1.44 3.35
N ILE A 139 1.74 -2.38 3.59
CA ILE A 139 1.56 -3.53 2.71
C ILE A 139 0.59 -3.13 1.60
N SER A 140 1.13 -2.96 0.38
CA SER A 140 0.41 -2.39 -0.75
C SER A 140 0.68 -3.10 -2.07
N THR A 141 1.85 -3.71 -2.28
CA THR A 141 2.11 -4.57 -3.44
C THR A 141 1.79 -6.03 -3.13
N GLY A 142 2.10 -6.45 -1.90
CA GLY A 142 1.92 -7.80 -1.39
C GLY A 142 2.72 -7.99 -0.12
N LEU A 143 2.29 -8.90 0.75
CA LEU A 143 2.91 -9.06 2.06
C LEU A 143 4.40 -9.39 1.96
N LEU A 144 4.77 -10.38 1.14
CA LEU A 144 6.18 -10.81 1.04
C LEU A 144 7.08 -9.75 0.43
N PRO A 145 6.76 -9.14 -0.74
CA PRO A 145 7.61 -8.10 -1.31
C PRO A 145 7.78 -6.88 -0.41
N ASP A 146 6.71 -6.45 0.29
CA ASP A 146 6.79 -5.26 1.13
C ASP A 146 7.51 -5.50 2.46
N VAL A 147 7.36 -6.69 3.06
CA VAL A 147 8.18 -7.07 4.22
C VAL A 147 9.64 -7.21 3.81
N GLN A 148 9.95 -7.83 2.67
CA GLN A 148 11.33 -8.02 2.21
C GLN A 148 12.09 -6.69 2.07
N ARG A 149 11.42 -5.62 1.63
CA ARG A 149 12.01 -4.28 1.50
C ARG A 149 12.53 -3.68 2.82
N ILE A 150 12.07 -4.18 3.96
CA ILE A 150 12.48 -3.70 5.28
C ILE A 150 13.32 -4.72 6.08
N ILE A 151 13.77 -5.81 5.45
CA ILE A 151 14.68 -6.79 6.08
C ILE A 151 16.05 -6.69 5.41
N PRO A 152 17.12 -6.32 6.13
CA PRO A 152 18.47 -6.30 5.55
C PRO A 152 18.97 -7.71 5.19
N ASP A 153 19.91 -7.80 4.24
CA ASP A 153 20.41 -9.08 3.70
C ASP A 153 21.04 -10.02 4.73
N ASP A 154 21.61 -9.45 5.81
CA ASP A 154 22.25 -10.19 6.91
C ASP A 154 21.24 -10.76 7.91
N PHE A 155 19.95 -10.49 7.73
CA PHE A 155 18.88 -10.94 8.60
C PHE A 155 17.87 -11.79 7.83
N GLU A 156 17.20 -12.65 8.58
CA GLU A 156 16.12 -13.50 8.14
C GLU A 156 14.96 -13.42 9.14
N THR A 157 13.77 -13.83 8.70
CA THR A 157 12.60 -13.88 9.59
C THR A 157 11.66 -15.00 9.21
N CYS A 158 10.88 -15.43 10.20
CA CYS A 158 9.78 -16.36 10.03
C CYS A 158 8.49 -15.62 10.39
N LEU A 159 7.60 -15.44 9.41
CA LEU A 159 6.27 -14.86 9.58
C LEU A 159 5.30 -15.97 9.99
N ASP A 160 4.68 -15.84 11.16
CA ASP A 160 3.79 -16.83 11.75
C ASP A 160 2.35 -16.29 11.80
N PHE A 161 1.45 -16.99 11.13
CA PHE A 161 0.02 -16.67 11.07
C PHE A 161 -0.82 -17.31 12.18
N GLY A 162 -0.25 -18.13 13.06
CA GLY A 162 -1.00 -18.88 14.06
C GLY A 162 -1.77 -18.02 15.08
N ALA A 163 -1.35 -16.78 15.30
CA ALA A 163 -2.04 -15.81 16.17
C ALA A 163 -2.84 -14.74 15.40
N LEU A 164 -2.83 -14.80 14.06
CA LEU A 164 -3.45 -13.83 13.17
C LEU A 164 -4.80 -14.32 12.67
N LYS A 165 -5.70 -13.37 12.45
CA LYS A 165 -6.99 -13.65 11.83
C LYS A 165 -6.96 -13.15 10.39
N ILE A 166 -6.92 -14.09 9.44
CA ILE A 166 -7.08 -13.76 8.02
C ILE A 166 -8.55 -13.39 7.77
N PRO A 167 -8.85 -12.23 7.15
CA PRO A 167 -10.22 -11.88 6.77
C PRO A 167 -10.83 -12.87 5.76
N ASP A 168 -12.13 -13.17 5.90
CA ASP A 168 -12.85 -14.14 5.06
C ASP A 168 -12.75 -13.88 3.55
N VAL A 169 -12.56 -12.62 3.13
CA VAL A 169 -12.39 -12.24 1.72
C VAL A 169 -11.22 -12.97 1.06
N TYR A 170 -10.16 -13.28 1.81
CA TYR A 170 -9.00 -14.02 1.29
C TYR A 170 -9.32 -15.48 1.05
N GLY A 171 -10.04 -16.13 1.97
CA GLY A 171 -10.52 -17.50 1.75
C GLY A 171 -11.50 -17.57 0.59
N TRP A 172 -12.40 -16.59 0.48
CA TRP A 172 -13.33 -16.49 -0.64
C TRP A 172 -12.60 -16.31 -1.96
N LEU A 173 -11.63 -15.39 -2.06
CA LEU A 173 -10.83 -15.20 -3.27
C LEU A 173 -10.01 -16.43 -3.62
N ALA A 174 -9.36 -17.06 -2.64
CA ALA A 174 -8.55 -18.26 -2.83
C ALA A 174 -9.39 -19.37 -3.48
N VAL A 175 -10.61 -19.59 -2.98
CA VAL A 175 -11.50 -20.62 -3.53
C VAL A 175 -12.10 -20.20 -4.87
N LYS A 176 -12.63 -18.97 -4.96
CA LYS A 176 -13.37 -18.50 -6.14
C LYS A 176 -12.47 -18.40 -7.37
N LEU A 177 -11.24 -17.92 -7.18
CA LEU A 177 -10.25 -17.76 -8.24
C LEU A 177 -9.26 -18.94 -8.32
N LYS A 178 -9.41 -19.94 -7.43
CA LYS A 178 -8.55 -21.13 -7.33
C LYS A 178 -7.07 -20.79 -7.13
N LEU A 179 -6.76 -19.78 -6.30
CA LEU A 179 -5.42 -19.24 -6.12
C LEU A 179 -4.55 -20.09 -5.19
N THR A 180 -3.24 -20.08 -5.43
CA THR A 180 -2.26 -20.63 -4.47
C THR A 180 -2.07 -19.71 -3.26
N PRO A 181 -1.71 -20.25 -2.08
CA PRO A 181 -1.32 -19.45 -0.92
C PRO A 181 -0.18 -18.46 -1.22
N GLU A 182 0.82 -18.90 -1.98
CA GLU A 182 1.97 -18.08 -2.38
C GLU A 182 1.52 -16.86 -3.18
N THR A 183 0.62 -17.06 -4.14
CA THR A 183 0.05 -15.97 -4.95
C THR A 183 -0.58 -14.89 -4.09
N LEU A 184 -1.33 -15.28 -3.05
CA LEU A 184 -1.95 -14.31 -2.13
C LEU A 184 -0.89 -13.52 -1.37
N LEU A 185 0.13 -14.19 -0.84
CA LEU A 185 1.21 -13.57 -0.09
C LEU A 185 2.08 -12.63 -0.94
N GLU A 186 2.24 -12.93 -2.23
CA GLU A 186 3.03 -12.12 -3.17
C GLU A 186 2.28 -10.91 -3.72
N ASN A 187 0.95 -10.99 -3.83
CA ASN A 187 0.15 -9.98 -4.54
C ASN A 187 -0.86 -9.24 -3.66
N LEU A 188 -1.11 -9.69 -2.43
CA LEU A 188 -2.12 -9.12 -1.55
C LEU A 188 -1.58 -8.99 -0.11
N ASN A 189 -2.33 -8.26 0.71
CA ASN A 189 -1.93 -7.94 2.08
C ASN A 189 -2.26 -9.05 3.10
N CYS A 190 -3.11 -10.02 2.74
CA CYS A 190 -3.46 -11.19 3.54
C CYS A 190 -3.97 -10.90 4.97
N GLY A 191 -4.59 -9.74 5.18
CA GLY A 191 -5.11 -9.33 6.49
C GLY A 191 -4.18 -8.40 7.28
N ILE A 192 -3.01 -8.07 6.74
CA ILE A 192 -2.00 -7.23 7.37
C ILE A 192 -1.82 -5.97 6.53
N GLY A 193 -2.22 -4.81 7.02
CA GLY A 193 -2.11 -3.56 6.25
C GLY A 193 -0.79 -2.83 6.46
N MET A 194 -0.13 -3.07 7.59
CA MET A 194 1.15 -2.43 7.90
C MET A 194 1.97 -3.31 8.85
N VAL A 195 3.28 -3.24 8.74
CA VAL A 195 4.23 -3.89 9.64
C VAL A 195 5.22 -2.89 10.20
N LEU A 196 5.64 -3.10 11.45
CA LEU A 196 6.64 -2.31 12.15
C LEU A 196 7.72 -3.23 12.70
N VAL A 197 8.99 -2.83 12.58
CA VAL A 197 10.10 -3.51 13.27
C VAL A 197 10.42 -2.73 14.52
N VAL A 198 10.33 -3.41 15.68
CA VAL A 198 10.56 -2.81 16.99
C VAL A 198 11.60 -3.63 17.77
N PRO A 199 12.36 -3.00 18.69
CA PRO A 199 13.25 -3.73 19.57
C PRO A 199 12.51 -4.79 20.38
N LYS A 200 13.18 -5.91 20.68
CA LYS A 200 12.64 -6.99 21.55
C LYS A 200 12.18 -6.52 22.93
N THR A 201 12.76 -5.43 23.43
CA THR A 201 12.42 -4.82 24.72
C THR A 201 11.17 -3.93 24.66
N ASN A 202 10.74 -3.51 23.47
CA ASN A 202 9.57 -2.66 23.31
C ASN A 202 8.29 -3.51 23.40
N THR A 203 7.55 -3.35 24.50
CA THR A 203 6.27 -4.02 24.73
C THR A 203 5.07 -3.08 24.61
N ASN A 204 5.30 -1.77 24.49
CA ASN A 204 4.26 -0.74 24.48
C ASN A 204 3.33 -0.84 23.26
N TRP A 205 3.78 -1.47 22.18
CA TRP A 205 2.94 -1.73 21.02
C TRP A 205 1.66 -2.50 21.37
N ARG A 206 1.67 -3.34 22.41
CA ARG A 206 0.49 -4.13 22.83
C ARG A 206 -0.68 -3.26 23.29
N THR A 207 -0.39 -2.11 23.88
CA THR A 207 -1.39 -1.19 24.44
C THR A 207 -1.64 0.01 23.53
N MET A 208 -0.63 0.46 22.79
CA MET A 208 -0.72 1.64 21.93
C MET A 208 -1.23 1.34 20.52
N LEU A 209 -1.01 0.12 20.01
CA LEU A 209 -1.44 -0.30 18.68
C LEU A 209 -2.60 -1.29 18.78
N THR A 210 -3.78 -0.86 18.35
CA THR A 210 -5.03 -1.60 18.46
C THR A 210 -5.07 -2.76 17.47
N GLY A 211 -5.23 -3.97 18.01
CA GLY A 211 -5.29 -5.20 17.20
C GLY A 211 -3.93 -5.65 16.67
N ALA A 212 -2.83 -5.01 17.10
CA ALA A 212 -1.50 -5.39 16.70
C ALA A 212 -1.11 -6.78 17.22
N LYS A 213 -0.36 -7.52 16.42
CA LYS A 213 0.11 -8.87 16.75
C LYS A 213 1.56 -9.04 16.33
N ILE A 214 2.31 -9.87 17.07
CA ILE A 214 3.64 -10.29 16.61
C ILE A 214 3.42 -11.17 15.38
N LEU A 215 4.00 -10.76 14.27
CA LEU A 215 4.04 -11.51 13.02
C LEU A 215 5.30 -12.36 12.93
N GLY A 216 6.44 -11.86 13.42
CA GLY A 216 7.70 -12.59 13.29
C GLY A 216 8.79 -12.04 14.20
N ILE A 217 9.90 -12.76 14.23
CA ILE A 217 11.11 -12.36 14.98
C ILE A 217 12.27 -12.33 13.99
N ILE A 218 13.09 -11.29 14.08
CA ILE A 218 14.31 -11.10 13.30
C ILE A 218 15.41 -12.00 13.87
N LYS A 219 16.07 -12.75 12.98
CA LYS A 219 17.24 -13.57 13.28
C LYS A 219 18.38 -13.20 12.36
N ARG A 220 19.62 -13.41 12.81
CA ARG A 220 20.77 -13.32 11.89
C ARG A 220 20.70 -14.46 10.90
N LYS A 221 20.96 -14.15 9.64
CA LYS A 221 20.89 -15.12 8.55
C LYS A 221 21.89 -16.25 8.80
N GLY A 222 21.38 -17.46 9.00
CA GLY A 222 22.21 -18.65 9.17
C GLY A 222 22.59 -19.24 7.81
N ALA A 223 23.68 -20.01 7.74
CA ALA A 223 24.07 -20.71 6.51
C ALA A 223 23.03 -21.76 6.03
N ALA A 224 22.02 -22.05 6.83
CA ALA A 224 21.05 -23.13 6.62
C ALA A 224 19.74 -22.71 5.92
N LEU A 225 19.41 -21.42 5.86
CA LEU A 225 18.14 -20.95 5.28
C LEU A 225 18.32 -20.53 3.81
N GLN A 226 17.59 -21.20 2.92
CA GLN A 226 17.59 -20.90 1.48
C GLN A 226 16.83 -19.62 1.13
N LYS A 227 15.88 -19.18 1.99
CA LYS A 227 15.05 -17.99 1.80
C LYS A 227 15.18 -17.04 3.00
N GLN A 228 15.23 -15.74 2.73
CA GLN A 228 15.31 -14.68 3.75
C GLN A 228 14.03 -14.57 4.61
N ILE A 229 12.88 -14.93 4.03
CA ILE A 229 11.59 -14.91 4.70
C ILE A 229 10.95 -16.30 4.57
N GLU A 230 10.64 -16.91 5.70
CA GLU A 230 9.83 -18.13 5.81
C GLU A 230 8.42 -17.73 6.28
N VAL A 231 7.39 -18.44 5.83
CA VAL A 231 6.01 -18.26 6.30
C VAL A 231 5.50 -19.56 6.88
N ARG A 232 4.90 -19.49 8.08
CA ARG A 232 4.30 -20.63 8.80
C ARG A 232 2.86 -20.37 9.14
N ASN A 233 2.09 -21.46 9.25
CA ASN A 233 0.68 -21.48 9.64
C ASN A 233 -0.27 -20.71 8.70
N PHE A 234 0.22 -20.18 7.57
CA PHE A 234 -0.60 -19.42 6.64
C PHE A 234 -1.58 -20.31 5.89
N VAL A 235 -1.11 -21.48 5.40
CA VAL A 235 -1.94 -22.41 4.64
C VAL A 235 -3.05 -22.96 5.53
N GLU A 236 -2.72 -23.37 6.74
CA GLU A 236 -3.66 -23.90 7.73
C GLU A 236 -4.72 -22.84 8.10
N THR A 237 -4.29 -21.60 8.34
CA THR A 237 -5.21 -20.49 8.63
C THR A 237 -6.07 -20.14 7.42
N LEU A 238 -5.51 -20.21 6.21
CA LEU A 238 -6.24 -19.97 4.96
C LEU A 238 -7.26 -21.07 4.70
N GLU A 239 -6.93 -22.33 4.94
CA GLU A 239 -7.85 -23.46 4.87
C GLU A 239 -9.02 -23.26 5.83
N ASP A 240 -8.74 -22.86 7.07
CA ASP A 240 -9.77 -22.60 8.09
C ASP A 240 -10.81 -21.58 7.62
N VAL A 241 -10.37 -20.45 7.03
CA VAL A 241 -11.29 -19.42 6.52
C VAL A 241 -11.93 -19.80 5.18
N SER A 242 -11.29 -20.71 4.43
CA SER A 242 -11.79 -21.20 3.13
C SER A 242 -12.82 -22.31 3.25
N LYS A 243 -12.90 -23.03 4.39
CA LYS A 243 -13.82 -24.16 4.64
C LYS A 243 -15.27 -23.88 4.24
N GLN A 244 -15.75 -22.66 4.45
CA GLN A 244 -17.12 -22.27 4.13
C GLN A 244 -17.37 -22.01 2.63
N PHE A 245 -16.31 -21.83 1.83
CA PHE A 245 -16.37 -21.53 0.41
C PHE A 245 -15.99 -22.73 -0.47
N GLY A 246 -15.09 -23.61 0.03
CA GLY A 246 -14.63 -24.81 -0.66
C GLY A 246 -13.10 -24.96 -0.62
N GLN A 247 -12.53 -25.53 -1.69
CA GLN A 247 -11.08 -25.73 -1.82
C GLN A 247 -10.47 -24.71 -2.80
N PHE A 248 -9.34 -24.11 -2.41
CA PHE A 248 -8.52 -23.30 -3.31
C PHE A 248 -7.73 -24.20 -4.28
N GLY A 249 -6.92 -23.61 -5.16
CA GLY A 249 -6.31 -24.32 -6.28
C GLY A 249 -4.90 -23.85 -6.60
N ASN A 250 -4.51 -24.01 -7.86
CA ASN A 250 -3.14 -23.80 -8.34
C ASN A 250 -3.00 -22.60 -9.30
N ASN A 251 -3.98 -21.71 -9.34
CA ASN A 251 -3.94 -20.54 -10.20
C ASN A 251 -3.09 -19.42 -9.57
N GLU A 252 -2.59 -18.55 -10.43
CA GLU A 252 -1.84 -17.35 -10.05
C GLU A 252 -2.62 -16.08 -10.40
N LEU A 253 -2.37 -15.00 -9.65
CA LEU A 253 -2.83 -13.66 -9.96
C LEU A 253 -1.76 -12.98 -10.81
N THR A 254 -1.91 -13.04 -12.12
CA THR A 254 -1.00 -12.36 -13.03
C THR A 254 -1.58 -11.03 -13.48
N ASP A 255 -0.79 -9.95 -13.38
CA ASP A 255 -1.08 -8.72 -14.11
C ASP A 255 -0.09 -8.51 -15.27
N PRO A 256 -0.44 -8.89 -16.50
CA PRO A 256 0.39 -8.64 -17.68
C PRO A 256 0.72 -7.16 -17.94
N GLN A 257 0.09 -6.22 -17.25
CA GLN A 257 0.34 -4.78 -17.40
C GLN A 257 1.23 -4.17 -16.30
N ASN A 258 1.76 -4.98 -15.37
CA ASN A 258 2.70 -4.50 -14.36
C ASN A 258 4.10 -4.27 -14.97
N ILE A 259 4.23 -3.21 -15.77
CA ILE A 259 5.49 -2.77 -16.34
C ILE A 259 6.20 -1.94 -15.27
N ASN A 260 7.33 -2.41 -14.76
CA ASN A 260 8.19 -1.62 -13.87
C ASN A 260 8.96 -0.57 -14.69
N VAL A 261 8.26 0.48 -15.12
CA VAL A 261 8.83 1.57 -15.96
C VAL A 261 9.78 2.48 -15.18
N GLN A 262 9.85 2.35 -13.84
CA GLN A 262 10.64 3.25 -12.99
C GLN A 262 12.13 3.20 -13.31
N LYS A 263 12.70 2.03 -13.61
CA LYS A 263 14.13 1.92 -13.88
C LYS A 263 14.55 2.56 -15.21
N GLU A 264 13.71 2.52 -16.24
CA GLU A 264 14.08 3.06 -17.56
C GLU A 264 14.00 4.59 -17.58
N LEU A 265 13.02 5.18 -16.88
CA LEU A 265 12.76 6.62 -16.91
C LEU A 265 13.69 7.48 -16.02
N THR A 266 14.34 6.90 -15.01
CA THR A 266 15.13 7.67 -14.02
C THR A 266 16.64 7.57 -14.19
N THR A 267 17.14 6.89 -15.23
CA THR A 267 18.59 6.64 -15.41
C THR A 267 19.42 7.87 -15.78
N GLN A 268 18.78 8.99 -16.15
CA GLN A 268 19.45 10.22 -16.59
C GLN A 268 19.14 11.44 -15.71
N ALA A 269 18.48 11.27 -14.57
CA ALA A 269 18.15 12.40 -13.70
C ALA A 269 19.40 12.93 -12.99
N GLU A 270 19.67 14.24 -13.12
CA GLU A 270 20.73 14.91 -12.37
C GLU A 270 20.37 15.00 -10.87
N GLY A 271 21.32 14.69 -10.00
CA GLY A 271 21.14 14.79 -8.55
C GLY A 271 21.06 16.25 -8.09
N ARG A 272 20.04 16.58 -7.29
CA ARG A 272 19.93 17.90 -6.65
C ARG A 272 20.79 17.93 -5.37
N THR A 273 21.55 19.00 -5.16
CA THR A 273 22.48 19.15 -4.01
C THR A 273 21.81 19.09 -2.65
N ASN A 274 20.53 19.45 -2.56
CA ASN A 274 19.78 19.55 -1.31
C ASN A 274 18.95 18.28 -1.03
N THR A 275 19.31 17.16 -1.68
CA THR A 275 18.61 15.88 -1.51
C THR A 275 19.43 14.91 -0.68
N PHE A 276 18.73 14.11 0.11
CA PHE A 276 19.28 13.03 0.91
C PHE A 276 18.60 11.71 0.50
N ILE A 277 19.38 10.67 0.29
CA ILE A 277 18.87 9.33 -0.03
C ILE A 277 18.77 8.54 1.28
N ALA A 278 17.55 8.21 1.69
CA ALA A 278 17.29 7.35 2.84
C ALA A 278 17.80 5.92 2.58
N GLN A 279 17.97 5.13 3.65
CA GLN A 279 18.56 3.79 3.54
C GLN A 279 17.77 2.82 2.65
N ASN A 280 16.48 3.10 2.40
CA ASN A 280 15.62 2.37 1.47
C ASN A 280 15.65 2.92 0.02
N GLY A 281 16.60 3.80 -0.31
CA GLY A 281 16.77 4.41 -1.62
C GLY A 281 15.78 5.53 -1.96
N LYS A 282 14.92 5.94 -1.03
CA LYS A 282 13.98 7.06 -1.25
C LYS A 282 14.69 8.40 -1.12
N ILE A 283 14.36 9.31 -2.03
CA ILE A 283 14.95 10.66 -2.07
C ILE A 283 14.09 11.59 -1.21
N LEU A 284 14.71 12.26 -0.25
CA LEU A 284 14.14 13.31 0.58
C LEU A 284 14.79 14.65 0.22
N THR A 285 14.07 15.75 0.37
CA THR A 285 14.61 17.11 0.15
C THR A 285 14.70 17.83 1.48
N ALA A 286 15.87 18.41 1.78
CA ALA A 286 16.05 19.23 2.96
C ALA A 286 15.22 20.51 2.86
N VAL A 287 14.56 20.89 3.96
CA VAL A 287 13.90 22.20 4.05
C VAL A 287 14.98 23.29 4.03
N PRO A 288 14.92 24.29 3.13
CA PRO A 288 15.95 25.31 3.04
C PRO A 288 16.06 26.15 4.32
N THR A 289 17.29 26.37 4.79
CA THR A 289 17.58 26.99 6.10
C THR A 289 17.43 28.51 6.12
N GLU A 290 17.34 29.15 4.96
CA GLU A 290 17.18 30.58 4.78
C GLU A 290 15.79 31.09 5.20
N TYR A 291 14.78 30.21 5.26
CA TYR A 291 13.43 30.58 5.66
C TYR A 291 13.27 30.59 7.19
N LYS A 292 12.77 31.71 7.72
CA LYS A 292 12.34 31.81 9.13
C LYS A 292 10.86 31.49 9.22
N ASP A 293 10.49 30.52 10.05
CA ASP A 293 9.11 30.03 10.22
C ASP A 293 8.43 29.66 8.89
N PRO A 294 9.00 28.70 8.12
CA PRO A 294 8.51 28.36 6.80
C PRO A 294 7.10 27.76 6.86
N ILE A 295 6.20 28.30 6.04
CA ILE A 295 4.89 27.70 5.78
C ILE A 295 5.02 26.81 4.55
N LEU A 296 4.74 25.52 4.70
CA LEU A 296 4.69 24.59 3.58
C LEU A 296 3.39 24.82 2.79
N VAL A 297 3.54 25.22 1.53
CA VAL A 297 2.42 25.34 0.58
C VAL A 297 2.60 24.28 -0.49
N MET A 298 1.56 23.45 -0.69
CA MET A 298 1.50 22.49 -1.79
C MET A 298 0.51 23.00 -2.83
N GLY A 299 0.97 23.07 -4.07
CA GLY A 299 0.14 23.29 -5.25
C GLY A 299 0.40 22.17 -6.26
N THR A 300 -0.65 21.68 -6.89
CA THR A 300 -0.55 20.75 -8.01
C THR A 300 -0.85 21.52 -9.28
N ASP A 301 0.08 21.57 -10.23
CA ASP A 301 -0.19 22.14 -11.56
C ASP A 301 -0.91 21.12 -12.44
N GLY A 302 -1.87 21.62 -13.22
CA GLY A 302 -2.74 20.83 -14.05
C GLY A 302 -2.09 20.34 -15.33
N VAL A 303 -2.35 19.08 -15.65
CA VAL A 303 -2.02 18.51 -16.97
C VAL A 303 -3.03 18.96 -18.04
N GLY A 304 -4.23 19.40 -17.65
CA GLY A 304 -5.35 19.66 -18.56
C GLY A 304 -5.08 20.73 -19.61
N THR A 305 -4.50 21.87 -19.21
CA THR A 305 -4.16 22.95 -20.14
C THR A 305 -3.04 22.53 -21.11
N LYS A 306 -2.05 21.78 -20.61
CA LYS A 306 -0.92 21.27 -21.42
C LYS A 306 -1.41 20.29 -22.49
N ILE A 307 -2.30 19.37 -22.11
CA ILE A 307 -2.95 18.42 -23.03
C ILE A 307 -3.80 19.17 -24.08
N LYS A 308 -4.58 20.17 -23.66
CA LYS A 308 -5.43 20.94 -24.59
C LYS A 308 -4.61 21.68 -25.64
N ILE A 309 -3.47 22.28 -25.26
CA ILE A 309 -2.54 22.90 -26.20
C ILE A 309 -1.94 21.85 -27.14
N ALA A 310 -1.46 20.73 -26.61
CA ALA A 310 -0.88 19.64 -27.40
C ALA A 310 -1.85 19.10 -28.46
N GLN A 311 -3.14 18.98 -28.10
CA GLN A 311 -4.21 18.59 -29.01
C GLN A 311 -4.46 19.66 -30.08
N GLN A 312 -4.52 20.95 -29.70
CA GLN A 312 -4.72 22.05 -30.65
C GLN A 312 -3.60 22.16 -31.69
N ILE A 313 -2.36 21.82 -31.32
CA ILE A 313 -1.20 21.88 -32.21
C ILE A 313 -0.85 20.52 -32.87
N GLY A 314 -1.61 19.46 -32.57
CA GLY A 314 -1.39 18.12 -33.11
C GLY A 314 -0.07 17.45 -32.66
N ARG A 315 0.50 17.84 -31.52
CA ARG A 315 1.78 17.32 -31.01
C ARG A 315 1.62 16.65 -29.64
N ASN A 316 1.18 15.40 -29.65
CA ASN A 316 0.93 14.63 -28.42
C ASN A 316 2.17 13.87 -27.90
N ASN A 317 3.22 13.73 -28.71
CA ASN A 317 4.41 12.95 -28.39
C ASN A 317 5.37 13.63 -27.40
N THR A 318 5.21 14.93 -27.14
CA THR A 318 6.04 15.70 -26.20
C THR A 318 5.40 15.85 -24.82
N VAL A 319 4.14 15.46 -24.66
CA VAL A 319 3.33 15.76 -23.47
C VAL A 319 3.82 14.97 -22.26
N GLY A 320 4.33 13.75 -22.44
CA GLY A 320 4.70 12.84 -21.34
C GLY A 320 5.80 13.34 -20.38
N ILE A 321 6.79 14.10 -20.86
CA ILE A 321 7.84 14.66 -19.98
C ILE A 321 7.23 15.71 -19.03
N ASP A 322 6.37 16.58 -19.53
CA ASP A 322 5.78 17.68 -18.74
C ASP A 322 4.57 17.26 -17.87
N LEU A 323 4.00 16.06 -18.07
CA LEU A 323 2.90 15.55 -17.21
C LEU A 323 3.39 14.75 -16.00
N VAL A 324 4.59 14.20 -16.07
CA VAL A 324 5.12 13.25 -15.07
C VAL A 324 6.35 13.81 -14.35
N ALA A 325 7.09 14.74 -14.96
CA ALA A 325 8.19 15.43 -14.29
C ALA A 325 7.68 16.66 -13.51
N MET A 326 7.28 16.43 -12.26
CA MET A 326 7.46 17.41 -11.18
C MET A 326 8.64 16.97 -10.31
#